data_AF-A0A1Z4M1E5-F1
#
_entry.id   AF-A0A1Z4M1E5-F1
#
_cell.length_a   1.000
_cell.length_b   1.000
_cell.length_c   1.000
_cell.angle_alpha   90.00
_cell.angle_beta   90.00
_cell.angle_gamma   90.00
#
_symmetry.space_group_name_H-M   'P 1'
#
loop_
_entity.id
_entity.type
_entity.pdbx_description
1 polymer ?
#
loop_
_entity_poly.entity_id
_entity_poly.type
_entity_poly.pdbx_seq_one_letter_code
_entity_poly.pdbx_strand_id
1 'polypeptide(L)' 'MLVWLRLKNLAYKTGETVYKIKHNLLSNYLIEQLKRPDVAMSII' A
#
# COMPACT_ATOMS: atom_id res chain seq x y z
N MET A 1 -16.24 -5.96 -5.28
CA MET A 1 -15.30 -6.01 -4.14
C MET A 1 -15.11 -4.59 -3.60
N LEU A 2 -15.60 -4.29 -2.39
CA LEU A 2 -15.54 -2.92 -1.84
C LEU A 2 -14.21 -2.70 -1.10
N VAL A 3 -13.29 -1.95 -1.71
CA VAL A 3 -11.96 -1.64 -1.14
C VAL A 3 -12.06 -1.05 0.26
N TRP A 4 -13.09 -0.22 0.49
CA TRP A 4 -13.39 0.39 1.78
C TRP A 4 -13.70 -0.62 2.89
N LEU A 5 -14.47 -1.67 2.58
CA LEU A 5 -14.82 -2.72 3.56
C LEU A 5 -13.56 -3.48 3.98
N ARG A 6 -12.66 -3.76 3.03
CA ARG A 6 -11.38 -4.43 3.29
C ARG A 6 -10.47 -3.57 4.15
N LEU A 7 -10.36 -2.27 3.86
CA LEU A 7 -9.57 -1.32 4.66
C LEU A 7 -10.07 -1.23 6.11
N LYS A 8 -11.38 -1.17 6.33
CA LYS A 8 -11.95 -1.21 7.68
C LYS A 8 -11.64 -2.53 8.38
N ASN A 9 -11.82 -3.66 7.71
CA ASN A 9 -11.50 -4.97 8.29
C ASN A 9 -10.02 -5.06 8.69
N LEU A 10 -9.14 -4.49 7.87
CA LEU A 10 -7.70 -4.47 8.14
C LEU A 10 -7.37 -3.54 9.32
N ALA A 11 -8.04 -2.38 9.43
CA ALA A 11 -7.96 -1.48 10.58
C ALA A 11 -8.40 -2.15 11.88
N TYR A 12 -9.51 -2.90 11.85
CA TYR A 12 -9.95 -3.67 13.02
C TYR A 12 -8.98 -4.79 13.40
N LYS A 13 -8.37 -5.47 12.42
CA LYS A 13 -7.42 -6.55 12.66
C LYS A 13 -6.07 -6.09 13.20
N THR A 14 -5.55 -4.96 12.71
CA THR A 14 -4.25 -4.44 13.13
C THR A 14 -4.34 -3.45 14.29
N GLY A 15 -5.55 -2.99 14.64
CA GLY A 15 -5.76 -1.93 15.62
C GLY A 15 -5.29 -0.56 15.15
N GLU A 16 -4.97 -0.41 13.87
CA GLU A 16 -4.45 0.82 13.29
C GLU A 16 -5.54 1.60 12.56
N THR A 17 -5.37 2.91 12.42
CA THR A 17 -6.32 3.71 11.65
C THR A 17 -6.21 3.40 10.16
N VAL A 18 -7.31 3.59 9.43
CA VAL A 18 -7.34 3.45 7.96
C VAL A 18 -6.27 4.33 7.30
N TYR A 19 -5.95 5.49 7.89
CA TYR A 19 -4.87 6.37 7.42
C TYR A 19 -3.49 5.72 7.52
N LYS A 20 -3.18 5.07 8.64
CA LYS A 20 -1.90 4.39 8.85
C LYS A 20 -1.76 3.19 7.92
N ILE A 21 -2.85 2.46 7.69
CA ILE A 21 -2.90 1.37 6.70
C ILE A 21 -2.66 1.90 5.29
N LYS A 22 -3.32 3.00 4.90
CA LYS A 22 -3.10 3.63 3.60
C LYS A 22 -1.63 4.04 3.42
N HIS A 23 -1.04 4.62 4.45
CA HIS A 23 0.37 4.99 4.44
C HIS A 23 1.28 3.75 4.26
N ASN A 24 1.05 2.69 5.04
CA ASN A 24 1.86 1.49 4.98
C ASN A 24 1.73 0.78 3.62
N LEU A 25 0.53 0.75 3.04
CA LEU A 25 0.30 0.22 1.70
C LEU A 25 1.07 1.01 0.63
N LEU A 26 1.09 2.34 0.72
CA LEU A 26 1.82 3.19 -0.21
C LEU A 26 3.34 3.03 -0.04
N SER A 27 3.84 3.01 1.19
CA SER A 27 5.26 2.78 1.48
C SER A 27 5.71 1.43 0.95
N ASN A 28 4.94 0.38 1.20
CA ASN A 28 5.25 -0.97 0.72
C ASN A 28 5.22 -1.03 -0.81
N TYR A 29 4.25 -0.37 -1.46
CA TYR A 29 4.21 -0.27 -2.91
C TYR A 29 5.46 0.41 -3.48
N LEU A 30 5.90 1.54 -2.91
CA LEU A 30 7.10 2.24 -3.36
C LEU A 30 8.36 1.39 -3.17
N ILE A 31 8.49 0.69 -2.04
CA ILE A 31 9.61 -0.22 -1.78
C ILE A 31 9.66 -1.35 -2.80
N GLU A 32 8.51 -1.95 -3.12
CA GLU A 32 8.45 -3.00 -4.13
C GLU A 32 8.75 -2.48 -5.53
N GLN A 33 8.30 -1.26 -5.88
CA GLN A 33 8.67 -0.60 -7.14
C GLN A 33 10.17 -0.28 -7.22
N LEU A 34 10.82 0.02 -6.09
CA LEU A 34 12.29 0.19 -6.03
C LEU A 34 13.03 -1.14 -6.23
N LYS A 35 12.51 -2.25 -5.70
CA LYS A 35 13.14 -3.58 -5.83
C LYS A 35 12.91 -4.22 -7.20
N ARG A 36 11.71 -4.07 -7.73
CA ARG A 36 11.24 -4.64 -9.00
C ARG A 36 10.41 -3.57 -9.68
N PRO A 37 11.07 -2.66 -10.43
CA PRO A 37 10.37 -1.61 -11.12
C PRO A 37 9.45 -2.24 -12.16
N ASP A 38 8.14 -2.02 -12.00
CA ASP A 38 7.13 -2.43 -12.97
C ASP A 38 7.21 -1.54 -14.23
N VAL A 39 7.65 -0.30 -14.02
CA VAL A 39 7.98 0.65 -15.07
C VAL A 39 9.49 0.67 -15.23
N ALA A 40 10.00 0.26 -16.39
CA ALA A 40 11.42 0.39 -16.72
C ALA A 40 11.84 1.86 -16.56
N MET A 41 12.60 2.17 -15.50
CA MET A 41 13.20 3.49 -15.33
C MET A 41 14.29 3.64 -16.39
N SER A 42 13.91 4.16 -17.56
CA SER A 42 14.86 4.66 -18.54
C SER A 42 15.40 5.98 -18.02
N ILE A 43 16.67 5.98 -17.61
CA ILE A 43 17.41 7.23 -17.40
C ILE A 43 17.77 7.72 -18.81
N ILE A 44 17.07 8.75 -19.28
CA ILE A 44 17.38 9.46 -20.53
C ILE A 44 18.49 10.46 -20.26
#